data_AF-A0AAV4EMY9-F1
#
_entry.id   AF-A0AAV4EMY9-F1
#
_cell.length_a   1.000
_cell.length_b   1.000
_cell.length_c   1.000
_cell.angle_alpha   90.00
_cell.angle_beta   90.00
_cell.angle_gamma   90.00
#
_symmetry.space_group_name_H-M   'P 1'
#
loop_
_entity.id
_entity.type
_entity.pdbx_description
1 polymer ?
#
loop_
_entity_poly.entity_id
_entity_poly.type
_entity_poly.pdbx_seq_one_letter_code
_entity_poly.pdbx_strand_id
1 'polypeptide(L)'
;MNYLVTGHTFMSADSVHSAIERELKKKGDCCDWQDFTSVLENANCGVINMALQNFLEWRNGSSRTTISRSGLKRANMAVVEFRRGSRSVFFKPSHQPSDEFEEGEFFKKTFSIETLPASRTQPRGIPSLKRADIIKILCPMMPESRRTFWNNLPSNDTSLDLIDNFV
;
A
#
# COMPACT_ATOMS: atom_id res chain seq x y z
N MET A 1 10.60 21.24 30.65
CA MET A 1 10.67 20.73 29.27
C MET A 1 11.93 19.88 29.17
N ASN A 2 11.82 18.58 29.43
CA ASN A 2 12.92 17.64 29.25
C ASN A 2 12.50 16.68 28.15
N TYR A 3 12.78 17.03 26.91
CA TYR A 3 12.73 16.11 25.79
C TYR A 3 14.13 16.06 25.20
N LEU A 4 14.63 14.83 25.06
CA LEU A 4 15.92 14.42 24.49
C LEU A 4 17.08 14.36 25.50
N VAL A 5 17.12 13.26 26.27
CA VAL A 5 18.37 12.77 26.87
C VAL A 5 19.13 12.00 25.79
N THR A 6 20.36 12.43 25.53
CA THR A 6 21.33 11.77 24.64
C THR A 6 21.79 10.46 25.30
N GLY A 7 21.19 9.34 24.93
CA GLY A 7 21.61 8.01 25.38
C GLY A 7 20.43 7.04 25.44
N HIS A 8 20.43 6.05 24.54
CA HIS A 8 19.43 4.99 24.41
C HIS A 8 18.06 5.39 23.84
N THR A 9 18.02 5.61 22.53
CA THR A 9 16.86 5.21 21.70
C THR A 9 16.74 3.68 21.74
N PHE A 10 16.31 3.13 22.88
CA PHE A 10 15.72 1.79 22.92
C PHE A 10 14.31 1.97 22.35
N MET A 11 14.18 1.90 21.03
CA MET A 11 12.84 1.96 20.43
C MET A 11 12.15 0.63 20.73
N SER A 12 10.89 0.68 21.14
CA SER A 12 10.06 -0.53 21.28
C SER A 12 10.01 -1.37 19.99
N ALA A 13 10.30 -0.77 18.84
CA ALA A 13 10.45 -1.46 17.57
C ALA A 13 11.75 -2.30 17.47
N ASP A 14 12.84 -1.90 18.12
CA ASP A 14 14.14 -2.60 18.02
C ASP A 14 14.08 -3.98 18.65
N SER A 15 13.33 -4.11 19.76
CA SER A 15 13.09 -5.42 20.39
C SER A 15 12.25 -6.34 19.50
N VAL A 16 11.29 -5.79 18.76
CA VAL A 16 10.49 -6.54 17.78
C VAL A 16 11.34 -6.97 16.59
N HIS A 17 12.14 -6.05 16.01
CA HIS A 17 13.03 -6.36 14.90
C HIS A 17 14.04 -7.46 15.24
N SER A 18 14.68 -7.36 16.41
CA SER A 18 15.64 -8.38 16.87
C SER A 18 14.99 -9.74 17.14
N ALA A 19 13.74 -9.77 17.64
CA ALA A 19 13.00 -11.01 17.82
C ALA A 19 12.67 -11.67 16.47
N ILE A 20 12.18 -10.90 15.50
CA ILE A 20 11.87 -11.38 14.15
C ILE A 20 13.14 -11.88 13.45
N GLU A 21 14.24 -11.13 13.51
CA GLU A 21 15.50 -11.52 12.87
C GLU A 21 16.03 -12.84 13.42
N ARG A 22 15.92 -13.06 14.73
CA ARG A 22 16.31 -14.32 15.37
C ARG A 22 15.48 -15.49 14.86
N GLU A 23 14.15 -15.33 14.79
CA GLU A 23 13.27 -16.40 14.30
C GLU A 23 13.44 -16.64 12.80
N LEU A 24 13.72 -15.60 12.01
CA LEU A 24 14.02 -15.73 10.58
C LEU A 24 15.32 -16.52 10.35
N LYS A 25 16.38 -16.21 11.11
CA LYS A 25 17.66 -16.95 11.06
C LYS A 25 17.49 -18.42 11.45
N LYS A 26 16.64 -18.74 12.43
CA LYS A 26 16.34 -20.12 12.82
C LYS A 26 15.59 -20.88 11.74
N LYS A 27 14.65 -20.22 11.06
CA LYS A 27 13.88 -20.83 9.97
C LYS A 27 14.73 -21.06 8.72
N GLY A 28 15.70 -20.20 8.46
CA GLY A 28 16.53 -20.24 7.26
C GLY A 28 15.77 -19.67 6.07
N ASP A 29 15.22 -20.54 5.22
CA ASP A 29 14.55 -20.12 3.99
C ASP A 29 13.08 -19.75 4.21
N CYS A 30 12.80 -18.45 4.17
CA CYS A 30 11.44 -17.92 4.15
C CYS A 30 10.98 -17.70 2.70
N CYS A 31 10.24 -18.67 2.14
CA CYS A 31 9.90 -18.67 0.71
C CYS A 31 8.52 -18.09 0.39
N ASP A 32 7.58 -18.11 1.35
CA ASP A 32 6.21 -17.67 1.13
C ASP A 32 5.64 -16.86 2.31
N TRP A 33 4.43 -16.33 2.10
CA TRP A 33 3.74 -15.50 3.10
C TRP A 33 3.34 -16.26 4.37
N GLN A 34 3.00 -17.55 4.23
CA GLN A 34 2.64 -18.40 5.37
C GLN A 34 3.86 -18.66 6.25
N ASP A 35 5.00 -18.86 5.60
CA ASP A 35 6.27 -19.01 6.27
C ASP A 35 6.64 -17.76 7.05
N PHE A 36 6.44 -16.59 6.45
CA PHE A 36 6.68 -15.32 7.12
C PHE A 36 5.73 -15.09 8.30
N THR A 37 4.44 -15.40 8.12
CA THR A 37 3.43 -15.30 9.19
C THR A 37 3.83 -16.14 10.40
N SER A 38 4.25 -17.39 10.19
CA SER A 38 4.69 -18.27 11.28
C SER A 38 5.91 -17.73 12.04
N VAL A 39 6.84 -17.05 11.34
CA VAL A 39 8.02 -16.44 11.96
C VAL A 39 7.61 -15.27 12.85
N LEU A 40 6.67 -14.45 12.38
CA LEU A 40 6.15 -13.31 13.14
C LEU A 40 5.35 -13.77 14.36
N GLU A 41 4.50 -14.80 14.21
CA GLU A 41 3.75 -15.38 15.33
C GLU A 41 4.71 -15.96 16.39
N ASN A 42 5.77 -16.65 15.97
CA ASN A 42 6.83 -17.15 16.87
C ASN A 42 7.63 -16.03 17.53
N ALA A 43 7.74 -14.86 16.89
CA ALA A 43 8.33 -13.65 17.46
C ALA A 43 7.34 -12.87 18.36
N ASN A 44 6.20 -13.48 18.73
CA ASN A 44 5.15 -12.91 19.57
C ASN A 44 4.53 -11.62 18.97
N CYS A 45 4.45 -11.55 17.64
CA CYS A 45 3.80 -10.46 16.93
C CYS A 45 2.38 -10.88 16.51
N GLY A 46 1.40 -10.01 16.74
CA GLY A 46 0.04 -10.20 16.22
C GLY A 46 0.02 -9.98 14.70
N VAL A 47 -0.12 -11.05 13.92
CA VAL A 47 -0.20 -10.97 12.46
C VAL A 47 -1.65 -10.82 12.02
N ILE A 48 -1.93 -9.78 11.25
CA ILE A 48 -3.24 -9.59 10.62
C ILE A 48 -3.15 -10.08 9.18
N ASN A 49 -3.69 -11.27 8.93
CA ASN A 49 -3.84 -11.79 7.58
C ASN A 49 -5.01 -11.10 6.88
N MET A 50 -4.69 -10.14 6.01
CA MET A 50 -5.69 -9.46 5.19
C MET A 50 -6.20 -10.38 4.09
N ALA A 51 -7.52 -10.56 4.06
CA ALA A 51 -8.22 -11.26 2.99
C ALA A 51 -8.79 -10.25 1.97
N LEU A 52 -9.25 -10.75 0.82
CA LEU A 52 -9.74 -9.91 -0.27
C LEU A 52 -10.86 -8.95 0.17
N GLN A 53 -11.76 -9.43 1.02
CA GLN A 53 -12.89 -8.68 1.55
C GLN A 53 -12.49 -7.48 2.43
N ASN A 54 -11.25 -7.46 2.94
CA ASN A 54 -10.73 -6.33 3.71
C ASN A 54 -10.39 -5.13 2.82
N PHE A 55 -10.35 -5.32 1.50
CA PHE A 55 -10.07 -4.26 0.55
C PHE A 55 -11.37 -3.72 -0.07
N LEU A 56 -11.48 -2.40 -0.15
CA LEU A 56 -12.60 -1.71 -0.78
C LEU A 56 -12.28 -1.35 -2.24
N GLU A 57 -13.30 -1.32 -3.08
CA GLU A 57 -13.17 -0.95 -4.49
C GLU A 57 -13.30 0.58 -4.69
N TRP A 58 -12.20 1.29 -4.48
CA TRP A 58 -12.17 2.73 -4.68
C TRP A 58 -12.23 3.11 -6.16
N ARG A 59 -13.29 3.82 -6.55
CA ARG A 59 -13.39 4.41 -7.89
C ARG A 59 -12.64 5.73 -7.95
N ASN A 60 -12.05 6.02 -9.11
CA ASN A 60 -11.38 7.29 -9.34
C ASN A 60 -12.41 8.44 -9.43
N GLY A 61 -12.52 9.19 -8.34
CA GLY A 61 -13.35 10.39 -8.23
C GLY A 61 -12.66 11.68 -8.65
N SER A 62 -11.39 11.63 -9.06
CA SER A 62 -10.61 12.83 -9.38
C SER A 62 -11.02 13.46 -10.71
N SER A 63 -11.04 14.79 -10.76
CA SER A 63 -11.32 15.57 -11.95
C SER A 63 -10.01 16.14 -12.50
N ARG A 64 -9.50 15.56 -13.61
CA ARG A 64 -8.28 16.06 -14.26
C ARG A 64 -8.38 17.54 -14.64
N THR A 65 -9.55 17.96 -15.13
CA THR A 65 -9.81 19.35 -15.51
C THR A 65 -9.81 20.29 -14.32
N THR A 66 -10.36 19.85 -13.17
CA THR A 66 -10.33 20.66 -11.94
C THR A 66 -8.88 20.77 -11.45
N ILE A 67 -8.16 19.64 -11.36
CA ILE A 67 -6.75 19.59 -10.93
C ILE A 67 -5.85 20.46 -11.81
N SER A 68 -6.03 20.43 -13.14
CA SER A 68 -5.22 21.23 -14.05
C SER A 68 -5.49 22.73 -13.91
N ARG A 69 -6.72 23.13 -13.55
CA ARG A 69 -7.13 24.53 -13.39
C ARG A 69 -6.82 25.08 -12.01
N SER A 70 -6.88 24.25 -10.97
CA SER A 70 -6.66 24.65 -9.58
C SER A 70 -5.20 24.80 -9.19
N GLY A 71 -4.26 24.53 -10.11
CA GLY A 71 -2.83 24.62 -9.81
C GLY A 71 -2.33 23.56 -8.83
N LEU A 72 -3.16 22.56 -8.50
CA LEU A 72 -2.87 21.39 -7.64
C LEU A 72 -1.82 20.48 -8.29
N LYS A 73 -0.59 20.95 -8.39
CA LYS A 73 0.56 20.17 -8.82
C LYS A 73 1.31 19.69 -7.58
N ARG A 74 1.64 18.40 -7.54
CA ARG A 74 2.45 17.82 -6.44
C ARG A 74 3.75 18.58 -6.19
N ALA A 75 4.36 19.14 -7.24
CA ALA A 75 5.58 19.94 -7.14
C ALA A 75 5.43 21.20 -6.27
N ASN A 76 4.20 21.68 -6.06
CA ASN A 76 3.91 22.91 -5.32
C ASN A 76 3.40 22.64 -3.89
N MET A 77 3.49 21.39 -3.41
CA MET A 77 2.94 20.97 -2.12
C MET A 77 4.07 20.48 -1.21
N ALA A 78 4.44 21.27 -0.20
CA ALA A 78 5.34 20.84 0.87
C ALA A 78 4.56 20.36 2.10
N VAL A 79 3.46 21.03 2.41
CA VAL A 79 2.57 20.66 3.52
C VAL A 79 1.16 20.51 2.98
N VAL A 80 0.48 19.45 3.40
CA VAL A 80 -0.91 19.15 3.04
C VAL A 80 -1.71 18.95 4.32
N GLU A 81 -2.85 19.63 4.40
CA GLU A 81 -3.81 19.55 5.50
C GLU A 81 -5.16 19.06 4.97
N PHE A 82 -5.72 18.06 5.64
CA PHE A 82 -7.08 17.59 5.40
C PHE A 82 -7.95 17.96 6.60
N ARG A 83 -8.95 18.83 6.37
CA ARG A 83 -9.85 19.29 7.42
C ARG A 83 -11.07 18.38 7.49
N ARG A 84 -11.37 17.86 8.68
CA ARG A 84 -12.55 17.00 8.91
C ARG A 84 -13.82 17.74 8.48
N GLY A 85 -14.62 17.13 7.62
CA GLY A 85 -15.85 17.71 7.07
C GLY A 85 -15.64 18.56 5.81
N SER A 86 -14.40 18.85 5.42
CA SER A 86 -14.09 19.47 4.13
C SER A 86 -13.87 18.41 3.05
N ARG A 87 -14.26 18.76 1.82
CA ARG A 87 -14.01 17.96 0.60
C ARG A 87 -12.82 18.48 -0.20
N SER A 88 -12.22 19.59 0.24
CA SER A 88 -11.08 20.22 -0.39
C SER A 88 -9.78 19.80 0.29
N VAL A 89 -8.69 19.86 -0.47
CA VAL A 89 -7.35 19.71 0.10
C VAL A 89 -6.76 21.08 0.34
N PHE A 90 -6.14 21.28 1.50
CA PHE A 90 -5.44 22.52 1.82
C PHE A 90 -3.95 22.25 1.71
N PHE A 91 -3.21 23.12 1.03
CA PHE A 91 -1.77 22.91 0.85
C PHE A 91 -1.00 24.22 0.88
N LYS A 92 0.30 24.13 1.15
CA LYS A 92 1.23 25.27 1.03
C LYS A 92 2.59 24.82 0.47
N PRO A 93 3.32 25.73 -0.22
CA PRO A 93 4.55 25.39 -0.91
C PRO A 93 5.76 25.25 0.03
N SER A 94 5.69 25.70 1.28
CA SER A 94 6.79 25.60 2.24
C SER A 94 6.33 25.31 3.67
N HIS A 95 7.29 24.97 4.55
CA HIS A 95 7.03 24.77 5.97
C HIS A 95 7.01 26.08 6.78
N GLN A 96 7.14 27.24 6.13
CA GLN A 96 7.19 28.52 6.84
C GLN A 96 5.86 28.80 7.57
N PRO A 97 5.90 29.35 8.80
CA PRO A 97 4.69 29.69 9.56
C PRO A 97 3.87 30.81 8.93
N SER A 98 4.50 31.70 8.16
CA SER A 98 3.87 32.84 7.47
C SER A 98 3.05 32.42 6.25
N ASP A 99 3.27 31.22 5.74
CA ASP A 99 2.61 30.75 4.52
C ASP A 99 1.20 30.28 4.86
N GLU A 100 0.22 30.91 4.22
CA GLU A 100 -1.18 30.54 4.32
C GLU A 100 -1.47 29.29 3.49
N PHE A 101 -2.51 28.55 3.90
CA PHE A 101 -2.97 27.40 3.16
C PHE A 101 -3.84 27.83 1.97
N GLU A 102 -3.45 27.39 0.78
CA GLU A 102 -4.29 27.46 -0.41
C GLU A 102 -5.28 26.29 -0.40
N GLU A 103 -6.50 26.56 -0.88
CA GLU A 103 -7.55 25.55 -1.04
C GLU A 103 -7.57 25.03 -2.47
N GLY A 104 -7.61 23.70 -2.62
CA GLY A 104 -7.77 23.07 -3.92
C GLY A 104 -8.88 22.02 -3.93
N GLU A 105 -9.73 22.10 -4.95
CA GLU A 105 -10.69 21.05 -5.29
C GLU A 105 -10.06 20.04 -6.26
N PHE A 106 -10.24 18.75 -5.98
CA PHE A 106 -9.78 17.68 -6.88
C PHE A 106 -10.86 16.65 -7.24
N PHE A 107 -12.00 16.64 -6.54
CA PHE A 107 -13.10 15.72 -6.84
C PHE A 107 -13.99 16.21 -7.99
N LYS A 108 -14.59 15.28 -8.73
CA LYS A 108 -15.72 15.57 -9.63
C LYS A 108 -16.93 16.00 -8.79
N LYS A 109 -17.71 16.98 -9.28
CA LYS A 109 -18.94 17.45 -8.61
C LYS A 109 -19.95 16.32 -8.33
N THR A 110 -19.98 15.30 -9.19
CA THR A 110 -20.88 14.14 -9.06
C THR A 110 -20.35 13.03 -8.16
N PHE A 111 -19.12 13.14 -7.64
CA PHE A 111 -18.51 12.07 -6.86
C PHE A 111 -18.92 12.18 -5.38
N SER A 112 -19.73 11.24 -4.91
CA SER A 112 -20.10 11.14 -3.49
C SER A 112 -19.05 10.35 -2.70
N ILE A 113 -18.76 10.80 -1.48
CA ILE A 113 -17.84 10.16 -0.51
C ILE A 113 -18.61 9.68 0.72
N GLU A 114 -19.93 9.91 0.77
CA GLU A 114 -20.76 9.57 1.93
C GLU A 114 -20.98 8.07 2.09
N THR A 115 -20.85 7.33 0.99
CA THR A 115 -20.97 5.86 0.99
C THR A 115 -19.60 5.24 0.84
N LEU A 116 -19.27 4.34 1.76
CA LEU A 116 -18.08 3.50 1.61
C LEU A 116 -18.25 2.61 0.37
N PRO A 117 -17.20 2.44 -0.45
CA PRO A 117 -17.29 1.53 -1.58
C PRO A 117 -17.55 0.09 -1.15
N ALA A 118 -18.05 -0.73 -2.07
CA ALA A 118 -18.21 -2.15 -1.82
C ALA A 118 -16.85 -2.83 -1.58
N SER A 119 -16.84 -3.86 -0.74
CA SER A 119 -15.70 -4.76 -0.62
C SER A 119 -15.42 -5.46 -1.93
N ARG A 120 -14.14 -5.73 -2.20
CA ARG A 120 -13.73 -6.50 -3.37
C ARG A 120 -14.21 -7.94 -3.24
N THR A 121 -14.85 -8.44 -4.29
CA THR A 121 -15.39 -9.81 -4.36
C THR A 121 -14.48 -10.76 -5.13
N GLN A 122 -13.67 -10.23 -6.04
CA GLN A 122 -12.72 -11.03 -6.83
C GLN A 122 -11.32 -10.41 -6.87
N PRO A 123 -10.27 -11.25 -6.89
CA PRO A 123 -8.92 -10.77 -7.13
C PRO A 123 -8.83 -10.18 -8.54
N ARG A 124 -7.99 -9.14 -8.71
CA ARG A 124 -7.77 -8.53 -10.04
C ARG A 124 -7.25 -9.55 -11.04
N GLY A 125 -6.25 -10.32 -10.63
CA GLY A 125 -5.52 -11.25 -11.47
C GLY A 125 -4.51 -10.56 -12.40
N ILE A 126 -3.84 -11.39 -13.19
CA ILE A 126 -2.90 -10.99 -14.24
C ILE A 126 -3.28 -11.66 -15.57
N PRO A 127 -2.87 -11.11 -16.73
CA PRO A 127 -3.06 -11.78 -18.01
C PRO A 127 -2.50 -13.20 -17.99
N SER A 128 -3.22 -14.12 -18.65
CA SER A 128 -2.88 -15.54 -18.66
C SER A 128 -1.49 -15.81 -19.25
N LEU A 129 -1.11 -15.06 -20.28
CA LEU A 129 0.23 -15.11 -20.88
C LEU A 129 1.32 -14.77 -19.85
N LYS A 130 1.13 -13.68 -19.09
CA LYS A 130 2.10 -13.25 -18.07
C LYS A 130 2.22 -14.28 -16.94
N ARG A 131 1.11 -14.90 -16.53
CA ARG A 131 1.14 -16.00 -15.56
C ARG A 131 1.93 -17.19 -16.09
N ALA A 132 1.70 -17.58 -17.34
CA ALA A 132 2.43 -18.68 -17.96
C ALA A 132 3.94 -18.42 -18.02
N ASP A 133 4.34 -17.19 -18.36
CA ASP A 133 5.75 -16.79 -18.37
C ASP A 133 6.39 -16.83 -16.98
N ILE A 134 5.68 -16.32 -15.97
CA ILE A 134 6.11 -16.38 -14.56
C ILE A 134 6.33 -17.84 -14.14
N ILE A 135 5.38 -18.73 -14.42
CA ILE A 135 5.49 -20.15 -14.08
C ILE A 135 6.66 -20.78 -14.82
N LYS A 136 6.82 -20.50 -16.11
CA LYS A 136 7.89 -21.06 -16.94
C LYS A 136 9.28 -20.64 -16.46
N ILE A 137 9.45 -19.39 -16.02
CA ILE A 137 10.75 -18.84 -15.64
C ILE A 137 11.06 -19.13 -14.17
N LEU A 138 10.12 -18.85 -13.25
CA LEU A 138 10.39 -18.88 -11.81
C LEU A 138 10.17 -20.26 -11.18
N CYS A 139 9.11 -21.00 -11.56
CA CYS A 139 8.82 -22.28 -10.89
C CYS A 139 9.95 -23.32 -10.98
N PRO A 140 10.71 -23.45 -12.09
CA PRO A 140 11.86 -24.36 -12.14
C PRO A 140 12.97 -24.04 -11.14
N MET A 141 13.11 -22.78 -10.74
CA MET A 141 14.12 -22.32 -9.77
C MET A 141 13.69 -22.53 -8.31
N MET A 142 12.46 -23.01 -8.07
CA MET A 142 11.88 -23.17 -6.74
C MET A 142 11.56 -24.64 -6.43
N PRO A 143 11.62 -25.05 -5.14
CA PRO A 143 11.13 -26.36 -4.70
C PRO A 143 9.66 -26.58 -5.06
N GLU A 144 9.29 -27.82 -5.35
CA GLU A 144 7.95 -28.16 -5.83
C GLU A 144 6.84 -27.76 -4.84
N SER A 145 7.09 -27.93 -3.55
CA SER A 145 6.17 -27.52 -2.47
C SER A 145 5.81 -26.03 -2.49
N ARG A 146 6.64 -25.18 -3.12
CA ARG A 146 6.47 -23.72 -3.17
C ARG A 146 5.85 -23.23 -4.48
N ARG A 147 5.59 -24.12 -5.43
CA ARG A 147 4.98 -23.76 -6.73
C ARG A 147 3.48 -23.51 -6.63
N THR A 148 2.82 -24.02 -5.59
CA THR A 148 1.37 -23.93 -5.37
C THR A 148 0.83 -22.50 -5.44
N PHE A 149 1.55 -21.52 -4.85
CA PHE A 149 1.16 -20.12 -4.93
C PHE A 149 1.12 -19.61 -6.38
N TRP A 150 2.21 -19.80 -7.12
CA TRP A 150 2.34 -19.35 -8.51
C TRP A 150 1.36 -20.06 -9.45
N ASN A 151 1.17 -21.37 -9.23
CA ASN A 151 0.20 -22.18 -9.95
C ASN A 151 -1.25 -21.76 -9.67
N ASN A 152 -1.54 -21.13 -8.54
CA ASN A 152 -2.89 -20.66 -8.18
C ASN A 152 -3.07 -19.15 -8.34
N LEU A 153 -2.14 -18.46 -9.01
CA LEU A 153 -2.29 -17.04 -9.30
C LEU A 153 -3.57 -16.80 -10.13
N PRO A 154 -4.45 -15.88 -9.69
CA PRO A 154 -5.66 -15.55 -10.44
C PRO A 154 -5.31 -14.99 -11.82
N SER A 155 -5.94 -15.53 -12.86
CA SER A 155 -5.81 -15.05 -14.23
C SER A 155 -7.01 -14.20 -14.62
N ASN A 156 -6.74 -13.10 -15.31
CA ASN A 156 -7.76 -12.22 -15.86
C ASN A 156 -7.20 -11.49 -17.08
N ASP A 157 -7.62 -11.88 -18.28
CA ASP A 157 -7.12 -11.29 -19.53
C ASP A 157 -7.63 -9.87 -19.79
N THR A 158 -8.68 -9.42 -19.08
CA THR A 158 -9.12 -8.02 -19.13
C THR A 158 -8.33 -7.13 -18.17
N SER A 159 -7.46 -7.70 -17.33
CA SER A 159 -6.62 -6.91 -16.43
C SER A 159 -5.46 -6.28 -17.19
N LEU A 160 -5.42 -4.95 -17.18
CA LEU A 160 -4.30 -4.19 -17.74
C LEU A 160 -3.00 -4.48 -16.97
N ASP A 161 -1.83 -4.29 -17.57
CA ASP A 161 -0.59 -4.32 -16.78
C ASP A 161 -0.47 -3.04 -15.95
N LEU A 162 -0.05 -3.14 -14.69
CA LEU A 162 0.09 -1.98 -13.82
C LEU A 162 1.36 -1.17 -14.15
N ILE A 163 2.35 -1.79 -14.80
CA ILE A 163 3.59 -1.11 -15.21
C ILE A 163 3.29 -0.08 -16.30
N ASP A 164 2.39 -0.41 -17.23
CA ASP A 164 2.08 0.43 -18.38
C ASP A 164 0.99 1.49 -18.09
N ASN A 165 0.38 1.44 -16.90
CA ASN A 165 -0.80 2.24 -16.55
C ASN A 165 -0.63 3.09 -15.28
N PHE A 166 0.61 3.47 -14.94
CA PHE A 166 0.82 4.57 -14.01
C PHE A 166 0.37 5.89 -14.67
N VAL A 167 -0.90 6.25 -14.46
CA VAL A 167 -1.45 7.56 -14.85
C VAL A 167 -1.94 8.32 -13.63
#